data_AF-A0A101UFY7-F1
#
_entry.id   AF-A0A101UFY7-F1
#
_cell.length_a   1.000
_cell.length_b   1.000
_cell.length_c   1.000
_cell.angle_alpha   90.00
_cell.angle_beta   90.00
_cell.angle_gamma   90.00
#
_symmetry.space_group_name_H-M   'P 1'
#
loop_
_entity.id
_entity.type
_entity.pdbx_description
1 polymer ?
#
loop_
_entity_poly.entity_id
_entity_poly.type
_entity_poly.pdbx_seq_one_letter_code
_entity_poly.pdbx_strand_id
1 'polypeptide(L)'
;MPPVSVLPSSYTVAVERHLTGAGIAKSSVWIYRISLMTWGWMLAGEPAPTGPARRGAKPPVFPVTAIDDPALPEELAELAAARADEMDANTDDRELSIARKAIA
;
A
#
# COMPACT_ATOMS: atom_id res chain seq x y z
N MET A 1 21.20 14.09 20.40
CA MET A 1 21.12 13.85 18.95
C MET A 1 19.68 13.48 18.63
N PRO A 2 19.02 14.07 17.63
CA PRO A 2 17.77 13.50 17.15
C PRO A 2 18.09 12.10 16.59
N PRO A 3 17.17 11.11 16.68
CA PRO A 3 17.41 9.84 16.04
C PRO A 3 17.58 10.09 14.54
N VAL A 4 18.69 9.61 13.98
CA VAL A 4 18.86 9.50 12.53
C VAL A 4 17.61 8.79 12.03
N SER A 5 16.82 9.46 11.19
CA SER A 5 15.60 8.88 10.64
C SER A 5 16.00 7.68 9.79
N VAL A 6 16.03 6.49 10.42
CA VAL A 6 16.36 5.24 9.73
C VAL A 6 15.25 5.02 8.71
N LEU A 7 15.62 4.85 7.44
CA LEU A 7 14.66 4.47 6.41
C LEU A 7 13.97 3.17 6.87
N PRO A 8 12.63 3.04 6.73
CA PRO A 8 11.94 1.79 7.03
C PRO A 8 12.62 0.62 6.31
N SER A 9 12.82 -0.51 6.98
CA SER A 9 13.50 -1.66 6.35
C SER A 9 12.62 -2.38 5.31
N SER A 10 11.31 -2.23 5.40
CA SER A 10 10.34 -2.87 4.52
C SER A 10 9.14 -1.98 4.24
N TYR A 11 8.42 -2.29 3.17
CA TYR A 11 7.19 -1.61 2.78
C TYR A 11 6.15 -1.60 3.93
N THR A 12 5.95 -2.73 4.61
CA THR A 12 4.97 -2.81 5.70
C THR A 12 5.34 -1.90 6.87
N VAL A 13 6.63 -1.81 7.22
CA VAL A 13 7.12 -0.86 8.24
C VAL A 13 6.96 0.58 7.77
N ALA A 14 7.16 0.87 6.48
CA ALA A 14 6.95 2.19 5.90
C ALA A 14 5.48 2.62 6.02
N VAL A 15 4.54 1.72 5.71
CA VAL A 15 3.10 1.96 5.86
C VAL A 15 2.73 2.26 7.31
N GLU A 16 3.15 1.42 8.27
CA GLU A 16 2.81 1.65 9.68
C GLU A 16 3.38 2.98 10.21
N ARG A 17 4.60 3.33 9.78
CA ARG A 17 5.22 4.62 10.11
C ARG A 17 4.44 5.78 9.51
N HIS A 18 4.02 5.69 8.24
CA HIS A 18 3.20 6.69 7.58
C HIS A 18 1.86 6.87 8.32
N LEU A 19 1.15 5.78 8.63
CA LEU A 19 -0.14 5.84 9.33
C LEU A 19 -0.03 6.48 10.71
N THR A 20 1.08 6.24 11.42
CA THR A 20 1.35 6.84 12.73
C THR A 20 1.68 8.34 12.62
N GLY A 21 2.38 8.76 11.56
CA GLY A 21 2.82 10.14 11.36
C GLY A 21 1.83 11.05 10.63
N ALA A 22 0.91 10.51 9.84
CA ALA A 22 0.07 11.27 8.91
C ALA A 22 -1.14 11.99 9.55
N GLY A 23 -1.34 11.87 10.87
CA GLY A 23 -2.48 12.51 11.55
C GLY A 23 -3.84 11.98 11.11
N ILE A 24 -3.90 10.76 10.56
CA ILE A 24 -5.13 10.13 10.08
C ILE A 24 -6.05 9.84 11.27
N ALA A 25 -7.33 10.19 11.13
CA ALA A 25 -8.34 9.89 12.15
C ALA A 25 -8.40 8.37 12.44
N LYS A 26 -8.54 7.98 13.71
CA LYS A 26 -8.57 6.57 14.14
C LYS A 26 -9.56 5.71 13.37
N SER A 27 -10.72 6.27 13.00
CA SER A 27 -11.75 5.61 12.19
C SER A 27 -11.31 5.29 10.76
N SER A 28 -10.33 6.04 10.22
CA SER A 28 -9.84 5.92 8.85
C SER A 28 -8.55 5.12 8.74
N VAL A 29 -7.76 5.01 9.82
CA VAL A 29 -6.46 4.31 9.84
C VAL A 29 -6.56 2.88 9.31
N TRP A 30 -7.60 2.15 9.71
CA TRP A 30 -7.79 0.77 9.26
C TRP A 30 -7.98 0.66 7.75
N ILE A 31 -8.71 1.61 7.16
CA ILE A 31 -8.99 1.58 5.72
C ILE A 31 -7.76 1.99 4.93
N TYR A 32 -7.01 3.00 5.40
CA TYR A 32 -5.72 3.34 4.80
C TYR A 32 -4.75 2.16 4.88
N ARG A 33 -4.71 1.45 6.01
CA ARG A 33 -3.89 0.25 6.17
C ARG A 33 -4.28 -0.83 5.16
N ILE A 34 -5.56 -1.15 5.01
CA ILE A 34 -6.00 -2.16 4.04
C ILE A 34 -5.60 -1.74 2.63
N SER A 35 -5.94 -0.51 2.22
CA SER A 35 -5.63 -0.03 0.87
C SER A 35 -4.13 -0.09 0.57
N LEU A 36 -3.28 0.38 1.50
CA LEU A 36 -1.82 0.33 1.30
C LEU A 36 -1.29 -1.12 1.30
N MET A 37 -1.84 -2.00 2.13
CA MET A 37 -1.46 -3.42 2.10
C MET A 37 -1.89 -4.09 0.79
N THR A 38 -3.06 -3.76 0.23
CA THR A 38 -3.51 -4.22 -1.10
C THR A 38 -2.47 -3.88 -2.16
N TRP A 39 -1.99 -2.62 -2.20
CA TRP A 39 -0.89 -2.23 -3.09
C TRP A 39 0.38 -3.02 -2.81
N GLY A 40 0.71 -3.28 -1.54
CA GLY A 40 1.86 -4.11 -1.17
C GLY A 40 1.81 -5.55 -1.70
N TRP A 41 0.63 -6.15 -1.84
CA TRP A 41 0.49 -7.46 -2.51
C TRP A 41 0.87 -7.37 -3.97
N MET A 42 0.25 -6.43 -4.68
CA MET A 42 0.44 -6.25 -6.13
C MET A 42 1.88 -5.88 -6.48
N LEU A 43 2.50 -5.01 -5.69
CA LEU A 43 3.91 -4.62 -5.84
C LEU A 43 4.89 -5.78 -5.58
N ALA A 44 4.49 -6.77 -4.79
CA ALA A 44 5.27 -7.98 -4.59
C ALA A 44 5.04 -9.03 -5.70
N GLY A 45 4.21 -8.72 -6.71
CA GLY A 45 3.81 -9.66 -7.76
C GLY A 45 2.79 -10.70 -7.30
N GLU A 46 2.14 -10.47 -6.15
CA GLU A 46 1.13 -11.37 -5.61
C GLU A 46 -0.29 -10.78 -5.73
N PRO A 47 -1.31 -11.58 -6.04
CA PRO A 47 -2.68 -11.08 -6.08
C PRO A 47 -3.15 -10.68 -4.68
N ALA A 48 -3.82 -9.53 -4.58
CA ALA A 48 -4.37 -9.09 -3.30
C ALA A 48 -5.49 -10.04 -2.84
N PRO A 49 -5.52 -10.46 -1.57
CA PRO A 49 -6.53 -11.40 -1.09
C PRO A 49 -7.94 -10.81 -1.16
N THR A 50 -8.88 -11.58 -1.71
CA THR A 50 -10.30 -11.22 -1.82
C THR A 50 -11.20 -12.19 -1.03
N GLY A 51 -12.41 -11.75 -0.70
CA GLY A 51 -13.41 -12.60 -0.04
C GLY A 51 -12.90 -13.28 1.25
N PRO A 52 -13.18 -14.58 1.46
CA PRO A 52 -12.74 -15.32 2.65
C PRO A 52 -11.22 -15.38 2.86
N ALA A 53 -10.42 -15.30 1.79
CA ALA A 53 -8.96 -15.37 1.85
C ALA A 53 -8.33 -14.19 2.61
N ARG A 54 -9.07 -13.09 2.78
CA ARG A 54 -8.64 -11.93 3.57
C ARG A 54 -8.35 -12.26 5.03
N ARG A 55 -9.06 -13.23 5.60
CA ARG A 55 -8.91 -13.57 7.01
C ARG A 55 -7.61 -14.35 7.22
N GLY A 56 -6.66 -13.72 7.91
CA GLY A 56 -5.37 -14.34 8.24
C GLY A 56 -4.29 -14.19 7.17
N ALA A 57 -4.60 -13.52 6.06
CA ALA A 57 -3.59 -13.16 5.05
C ALA A 57 -2.49 -12.31 5.69
N LYS A 58 -1.25 -12.68 5.46
CA LYS A 58 -0.06 -11.95 5.92
C LYS A 58 0.50 -11.18 4.73
N PRO A 59 0.55 -9.85 4.78
CA PRO A 59 1.10 -9.06 3.68
C PRO A 59 2.53 -9.49 3.33
N PRO A 60 2.91 -9.48 2.05
CA PRO A 60 4.28 -9.70 1.62
C PRO A 60 5.23 -8.72 2.29
N VAL A 61 6.44 -9.19 2.60
CA VAL A 61 7.51 -8.37 3.16
C VAL A 61 8.60 -8.23 2.11
N PHE A 62 8.74 -7.03 1.58
CA PHE A 62 9.80 -6.67 0.63
C PHE A 62 10.49 -5.37 1.08
N PRO A 63 11.75 -5.14 0.65
CA PRO A 63 12.49 -3.94 1.01
C PRO A 63 11.76 -2.69 0.56
N VAL A 64 11.74 -1.64 1.39
CA VAL A 64 11.11 -0.38 0.98
C VAL A 64 11.77 0.19 -0.27
N THR A 65 13.07 -0.07 -0.46
CA THR A 65 13.85 0.40 -1.63
C THR A 65 13.37 -0.17 -2.95
N ALA A 66 12.52 -1.22 -2.95
CA ALA A 66 11.90 -1.70 -4.17
C ALA A 66 10.93 -0.67 -4.78
N ILE A 67 10.40 0.26 -3.97
CA ILE A 67 9.52 1.33 -4.48
C ILE A 67 10.30 2.55 -5.00
N ASP A 68 11.63 2.52 -4.96
CA ASP A 68 12.49 3.54 -5.55
C ASP A 68 12.86 3.21 -7.01
N ASP A 69 12.30 2.13 -7.58
CA ASP A 69 12.55 1.72 -8.97
C ASP A 69 12.02 2.75 -9.97
N PRO A 70 12.82 3.24 -10.92
CA PRO A 70 12.36 4.20 -11.93
C PRO A 70 11.29 3.64 -12.89
N ALA A 71 11.15 2.32 -13.04
CA ALA A 71 10.12 1.67 -13.85
C ALA A 71 8.77 1.56 -13.11
N LEU A 72 8.78 1.72 -11.78
CA LEU A 72 7.60 1.58 -10.93
C LEU A 72 6.37 2.40 -11.37
N PRO A 73 6.50 3.63 -11.90
CA PRO A 73 5.31 4.37 -12.35
C PRO A 73 4.53 3.67 -13.46
N GLU A 74 5.22 2.97 -14.38
CA GLU A 74 4.58 2.21 -15.45
C GLU A 74 3.93 0.94 -14.90
N GLU A 75 4.66 0.19 -14.07
CA GLU A 75 4.12 -1.01 -13.39
C GLU A 75 2.90 -0.68 -12.53
N LEU A 76 2.94 0.43 -11.78
CA LEU A 76 1.80 0.90 -10.99
C LEU A 76 0.58 1.23 -11.84
N ALA A 77 0.78 1.80 -13.04
CA ALA A 77 -0.32 2.10 -13.95
C ALA A 77 -0.97 0.81 -14.49
N GLU A 78 -0.17 -0.21 -14.83
CA GLU A 78 -0.67 -1.52 -15.24
C GLU A 78 -1.41 -2.23 -14.10
N LEU A 79 -0.82 -2.23 -12.89
CA LEU A 79 -1.46 -2.80 -11.70
C LEU A 79 -2.77 -2.08 -11.36
N ALA A 80 -2.83 -0.76 -11.49
CA ALA A 80 -4.06 0.01 -11.29
C ALA A 80 -5.14 -0.37 -12.32
N ALA A 81 -4.78 -0.51 -13.60
CA ALA A 81 -5.72 -0.92 -14.64
C ALA A 81 -6.26 -2.33 -14.39
N ALA A 82 -5.38 -3.28 -14.06
CA ALA A 82 -5.78 -4.65 -13.70
C ALA A 82 -6.70 -4.66 -12.47
N ARG A 83 -6.41 -3.82 -11.47
CA ARG A 83 -7.22 -3.71 -10.25
C ARG A 83 -8.62 -3.16 -10.54
N ALA A 84 -8.73 -2.19 -11.43
CA ALA A 84 -10.00 -1.60 -11.85
C ALA A 84 -10.89 -2.61 -12.60
N ASP A 85 -10.31 -3.54 -13.36
CA ASP A 85 -11.05 -4.60 -14.05
C ASP A 85 -11.64 -5.65 -13.07
N GLU A 86 -11.01 -5.84 -11.90
CA GLU A 86 -11.44 -6.84 -10.92
C GLU A 86 -12.45 -6.31 -9.89
N MET A 87 -12.37 -5.04 -9.51
CA MET A 87 -13.13 -4.46 -8.39
C MET A 87 -14.23 -3.51 -8.85
N ASP A 88 -15.16 -3.19 -7.95
CA ASP A 88 -16.06 -2.06 -8.19
C ASP A 88 -15.29 -0.73 -8.20
N ALA A 89 -15.72 0.18 -9.06
CA ALA A 89 -15.05 1.46 -9.29
C ALA A 89 -14.85 2.30 -8.01
N ASN A 90 -15.78 2.23 -7.06
CA ASN A 90 -15.68 2.99 -5.82
C ASN A 90 -14.61 2.43 -4.87
N THR A 91 -14.40 1.11 -4.87
CA THR A 91 -13.30 0.49 -4.13
C THR A 91 -11.95 0.85 -4.74
N ASP A 92 -11.80 0.75 -6.07
CA ASP A 92 -10.55 1.09 -6.76
C ASP A 92 -10.19 2.57 -6.62
N ASP A 93 -11.12 3.49 -6.90
CA ASP A 93 -10.90 4.93 -6.77
C ASP A 93 -10.42 5.33 -5.38
N ARG A 94 -10.96 4.66 -4.35
CA ARG A 94 -10.58 4.87 -2.97
C ARG A 94 -9.17 4.33 -2.68
N GLU A 95 -8.84 3.12 -3.13
CA GLU A 95 -7.51 2.52 -2.97
C GLU A 95 -6.45 3.40 -3.64
N LEU A 96 -6.73 3.90 -4.85
CA LEU A 96 -5.83 4.78 -5.60
C LEU A 96 -5.71 6.18 -4.98
N SER A 97 -6.81 6.75 -4.49
CA SER A 97 -6.80 8.04 -3.77
C SER A 97 -5.94 7.98 -2.50
N ILE A 98 -6.02 6.89 -1.75
CA ILE A 98 -5.20 6.66 -0.56
C ILE A 98 -3.72 6.53 -0.93
N ALA A 99 -3.39 5.74 -1.96
CA ALA A 99 -2.00 5.59 -2.41
C ALA A 99 -1.39 6.94 -2.82
N ARG A 100 -2.10 7.74 -3.61
CA ARG A 100 -1.66 9.09 -4.01
C ARG A 100 -1.39 10.00 -2.81
N LYS A 101 -2.24 9.96 -1.79
CA LYS A 101 -2.04 10.74 -0.55
C LYS A 101 -0.86 10.27 0.29
N ALA A 102 -0.47 9.01 0.17
CA ALA A 102 0.68 8.48 0.91
C ALA A 102 2.03 8.89 0.29
N ILE A 103 2.03 9.28 -0.98
CA ILE A 103 3.21 9.69 -1.75
C ILE A 103 3.41 11.22 -1.74
N ALA A 104 2.33 11.98 -1.61
CA ALA A 104 2.33 13.45 -1.57
C ALA A 104 2.88 14.02 -0.25
#